data_AF-R7H003-F1
#
_entry.id   AF-R7H003-F1
#
_cell.length_a   1.000
_cell.length_b   1.000
_cell.length_c   1.000
_cell.angle_alpha   90.00
_cell.angle_beta   90.00
_cell.angle_gamma   90.00
#
_symmetry.space_group_name_H-M   'P 1'
#
loop_
_entity.id
_entity.type
_entity.pdbx_description
1 polymer ?
#
loop_
_entity_poly.entity_id
_entity_poly.type
_entity_poly.pdbx_seq_one_letter_code
_entity_poly.pdbx_strand_id
1 'polypeptide(L)'
;MKKTLLSMAAMLLLATGASAQKFDFTVAGKANVDSPVKKFEQVAAPKANGMKKLNDGDKLLGFPCSATPVGNIGWPQVPDAASAASQLMLDESWYGYNVIGIRYLLLGSLGENTKETPVGVYVWGMPESQKQEDLLAAEKLLNEGDYELCVVNDQQLTANWNETYFDEPFELSDKTTALRYGFMYVQDTNDDAENLAAAPFLVGKFGDDEEFPYPNSGNAPFLVFGTFGEKQGWYQYSDASAFPYALCVQVIVRTPNGETAILGVDASGKAYEKQYYSLDGKQLSAPQKGINVVKMSDGTSKKVLVK
;
A
#
# COMPACT_ATOMS: atom_id res chain seq x y z
N MET A 1 18.64 -30.55 -4.34
CA MET A 1 18.79 -29.29 -3.60
C MET A 1 18.01 -28.23 -4.36
N LYS A 2 16.85 -27.78 -3.84
CA LYS A 2 16.20 -26.58 -4.37
C LYS A 2 17.16 -25.43 -4.04
N LYS A 3 17.72 -24.76 -5.05
CA LYS A 3 18.47 -23.51 -4.83
C LYS A 3 17.43 -22.50 -4.35
N THR A 4 17.29 -22.32 -3.04
CA THR A 4 16.52 -21.20 -2.49
C THR A 4 17.18 -19.94 -3.00
N LEU A 5 16.51 -19.22 -3.91
CA LEU A 5 16.94 -17.88 -4.26
C LEU A 5 17.03 -17.07 -2.95
N LEU A 6 18.09 -16.27 -2.84
CA LEU A 6 18.24 -15.36 -1.73
C LEU A 6 17.09 -14.35 -1.82
N SER A 7 16.29 -14.26 -0.74
CA SER A 7 15.14 -13.35 -0.67
C SER A 7 15.57 -11.90 -0.94
N MET A 8 14.68 -11.11 -1.54
CA MET A 8 14.83 -9.68 -1.78
C MET A 8 15.14 -8.91 -0.48
N ALA A 9 14.46 -9.25 0.62
CA ALA A 9 14.79 -8.74 1.95
C ALA A 9 16.25 -9.06 2.38
N ALA A 10 16.74 -10.26 2.06
CA ALA A 10 18.10 -10.66 2.39
C ALA A 10 19.16 -9.93 1.55
N MET A 11 18.84 -9.52 0.33
CA MET A 11 19.73 -8.73 -0.54
C MET A 11 19.92 -7.30 -0.04
N LEU A 12 18.86 -6.65 0.43
CA LEU A 12 18.96 -5.32 1.05
C LEU A 12 19.84 -5.31 2.30
N LEU A 13 19.92 -6.43 3.03
CA LEU A 13 20.79 -6.55 4.21
C LEU A 13 22.28 -6.57 3.86
N LEU A 14 22.65 -7.31 2.81
CA LEU A 14 24.04 -7.41 2.38
C LEU A 14 24.63 -6.05 1.97
N ALA A 15 23.80 -5.14 1.48
CA ALA A 15 24.21 -3.78 1.11
C ALA A 15 24.66 -2.92 2.31
N THR A 16 24.15 -3.19 3.52
CA THR A 16 24.41 -2.34 4.71
C THR A 16 25.71 -2.66 5.46
N GLY A 17 26.46 -3.69 5.07
CA GLY A 17 27.82 -3.98 5.57
C GLY A 17 27.95 -4.34 7.08
N ALA A 18 26.87 -4.35 7.85
CA ALA A 18 26.87 -4.77 9.25
C ALA A 18 26.45 -6.24 9.37
N SER A 19 27.06 -6.97 10.32
CA SER A 19 26.78 -8.37 10.67
C SER A 19 25.34 -8.79 10.38
N ALA A 20 25.17 -9.80 9.52
CA ALA A 20 23.95 -10.26 8.86
C ALA A 20 22.83 -10.82 9.79
N GLN A 21 22.56 -10.18 10.93
CA GLN A 21 21.68 -10.69 11.97
C GLN A 21 20.51 -9.77 12.34
N LYS A 22 20.41 -8.54 11.81
CA LYS A 22 19.28 -7.66 12.09
C LYS A 22 18.88 -6.87 10.86
N PHE A 23 17.70 -7.17 10.32
CA PHE A 23 17.01 -6.25 9.42
C PHE A 23 16.55 -5.06 10.27
N ASP A 24 17.21 -3.91 10.08
CA ASP A 24 16.80 -2.69 10.76
C ASP A 24 15.57 -2.14 10.05
N PHE A 25 14.40 -2.49 10.58
CA PHE A 25 13.12 -1.98 10.12
C PHE A 25 12.88 -0.53 10.54
N THR A 26 13.78 0.08 11.32
CA THR A 26 13.61 1.46 11.76
C THR A 26 13.77 2.43 10.60
N VAL A 27 12.97 3.48 10.65
CA VAL A 27 13.13 4.62 9.75
C VAL A 27 14.30 5.44 10.29
N ALA A 28 15.39 5.47 9.54
CA ALA A 28 16.65 6.12 9.90
C ALA A 28 16.52 7.65 10.02
N GLY A 29 15.54 8.25 9.34
CA GLY A 29 15.26 9.68 9.37
C GLY A 29 14.35 10.12 8.22
N LYS A 30 14.37 11.42 7.92
CA LYS A 30 13.72 11.98 6.73
C LYS A 30 14.71 11.99 5.57
N ALA A 31 14.23 11.66 4.37
CA ALA A 31 15.01 11.82 3.15
C ALA A 31 15.03 13.31 2.77
N ASN A 32 16.14 14.01 3.07
CA ASN A 32 16.29 15.46 2.88
C ASN A 32 16.95 15.82 1.54
N VAL A 33 16.86 14.94 0.53
CA VAL A 33 17.38 15.23 -0.81
C VAL A 33 16.20 15.63 -1.68
N ASP A 34 16.28 16.83 -2.26
CA ASP A 34 15.29 17.29 -3.24
C ASP A 34 15.26 16.31 -4.41
N SER A 35 14.15 15.57 -4.53
CA SER A 35 13.83 14.83 -5.73
C SER A 35 12.94 15.73 -6.58
N PRO A 36 13.26 15.93 -7.87
CA PRO A 36 12.39 16.67 -8.77
C PRO A 36 11.13 15.85 -9.01
N VAL A 37 10.11 16.09 -8.20
CA VAL A 37 8.75 15.63 -8.50
C VAL A 37 8.33 16.36 -9.76
N LYS A 38 8.33 15.65 -10.89
CA LYS A 38 7.71 16.14 -12.12
C LYS A 38 6.20 16.10 -11.87
N LYS A 39 5.67 17.18 -11.30
CA LYS A 39 4.24 17.33 -11.08
C LYS A 39 3.56 17.30 -12.44
N PHE A 40 2.76 16.27 -12.68
CA PHE A 40 1.69 16.42 -13.67
C PHE A 40 0.67 17.34 -13.00
N GLU A 41 0.39 18.50 -13.60
CA GLU A 41 -0.78 19.27 -13.21
C GLU A 41 -1.99 18.35 -13.37
N GLN A 42 -2.56 17.96 -12.23
CA GLN A 42 -3.78 17.18 -12.05
C GLN A 42 -4.30 16.57 -13.35
N VAL A 43 -3.72 15.44 -13.73
CA VAL A 43 -4.36 14.57 -14.72
C VAL A 43 -5.75 14.32 -14.18
N ALA A 44 -6.79 14.64 -14.96
CA ALA A 44 -8.18 14.33 -14.61
C ALA A 44 -8.22 12.95 -13.96
N ALA A 45 -8.82 12.85 -12.76
CA ALA A 45 -8.86 11.62 -11.96
C ALA A 45 -8.99 10.42 -12.89
N PRO A 46 -8.06 9.44 -12.86
CA PRO A 46 -8.10 8.34 -13.81
C PRO A 46 -9.51 7.78 -13.79
N LYS A 47 -10.13 7.64 -14.96
CA LYS A 47 -11.52 7.17 -15.12
C LYS A 47 -11.68 5.71 -14.68
N ALA A 48 -11.23 5.27 -13.50
CA ALA A 48 -11.04 3.86 -13.18
C ALA A 48 -10.39 3.06 -14.35
N ASN A 49 -9.67 3.76 -15.26
CA ASN A 49 -9.26 3.19 -16.54
C ASN A 49 -8.20 2.14 -16.19
N GLY A 50 -8.47 0.90 -16.54
CA GLY A 50 -7.56 -0.23 -16.31
C GLY A 50 -7.60 -0.87 -14.93
N MET A 51 -8.29 -0.30 -13.92
CA MET A 51 -8.37 -0.98 -12.62
C MET A 51 -9.29 -2.20 -12.74
N LYS A 52 -8.70 -3.40 -12.70
CA LYS A 52 -9.43 -4.65 -12.83
C LYS A 52 -10.32 -4.85 -11.59
N LYS A 53 -11.51 -5.40 -11.82
CA LYS A 53 -12.36 -5.87 -10.72
C LYS A 53 -11.60 -6.99 -10.01
N LEU A 54 -11.48 -6.88 -8.69
CA LEU A 54 -10.92 -7.95 -7.86
C LEU A 54 -11.80 -9.20 -7.90
N ASN A 55 -11.19 -10.37 -7.65
CA ASN A 55 -11.96 -11.59 -7.49
C ASN A 55 -12.83 -11.50 -6.23
N ASP A 56 -13.89 -12.29 -6.17
CA ASP A 56 -14.74 -12.34 -4.99
C ASP A 56 -13.93 -12.79 -3.77
N GLY A 57 -14.04 -12.07 -2.66
CA GLY A 57 -13.27 -12.31 -1.43
C GLY A 57 -11.90 -11.61 -1.37
N ASP A 58 -11.43 -11.01 -2.46
CA ASP A 58 -10.23 -10.18 -2.48
C ASP A 58 -10.54 -8.74 -2.02
N LYS A 59 -9.60 -8.14 -1.29
CA LYS A 59 -9.65 -6.75 -0.84
C LYS A 59 -8.31 -6.07 -1.10
N LEU A 60 -8.34 -4.74 -1.14
CA LEU A 60 -7.15 -3.90 -1.20
C LEU A 60 -6.86 -3.34 0.19
N LEU A 61 -5.59 -3.37 0.55
CA LEU A 61 -5.04 -2.68 1.71
C LEU A 61 -3.99 -1.69 1.21
N GLY A 62 -4.13 -0.42 1.58
CA GLY A 62 -3.26 0.64 1.12
C GLY A 62 -3.73 2.02 1.61
N PHE A 63 -2.94 3.04 1.34
CA PHE A 63 -3.32 4.42 1.65
C PHE A 63 -4.45 4.91 0.72
N PRO A 64 -5.42 5.70 1.19
CA PRO A 64 -6.58 6.11 0.39
C PRO A 64 -6.21 6.75 -0.96
N CYS A 65 -5.23 7.67 -0.93
CA CYS A 65 -4.78 8.36 -2.13
C CYS A 65 -3.99 7.48 -3.12
N SER A 66 -3.58 6.26 -2.75
CA SER A 66 -2.75 5.40 -3.62
C SER A 66 -3.47 4.97 -4.90
N ALA A 67 -4.79 5.06 -4.95
CA ALA A 67 -5.59 4.78 -6.15
C ALA A 67 -5.64 5.94 -7.16
N THR A 68 -5.16 7.13 -6.79
CA THR A 68 -5.34 8.37 -7.58
C THR A 68 -3.98 9.01 -7.88
N PRO A 69 -3.24 8.52 -8.90
CA PRO A 69 -1.97 9.11 -9.31
C PRO A 69 -2.11 10.57 -9.72
N VAL A 70 -1.19 11.40 -9.25
CA VAL A 70 -1.12 12.85 -9.57
C VAL A 70 0.29 13.31 -9.94
N GLY A 71 1.28 12.44 -9.89
CA GLY A 71 2.68 12.78 -10.14
C GLY A 71 3.55 11.53 -10.20
N ASN A 72 4.79 11.69 -10.66
CA ASN A 72 5.82 10.66 -10.57
C ASN A 72 7.07 11.16 -9.83
N ILE A 73 7.87 10.21 -9.36
CA ILE A 73 9.06 10.48 -8.58
C ILE A 73 10.11 9.38 -8.71
N GLY A 74 11.38 9.76 -8.54
CA GLY A 74 12.52 8.89 -8.30
C GLY A 74 13.72 9.73 -7.86
N TRP A 75 14.88 9.12 -7.67
CA TRP A 75 16.04 9.77 -7.05
C TRP A 75 17.30 9.60 -7.89
N PRO A 76 17.38 10.20 -9.09
CA PRO A 76 18.53 10.05 -9.98
C PRO A 76 19.86 10.53 -9.37
N GLN A 77 19.81 11.36 -8.33
CA GLN A 77 20.98 11.81 -7.57
C GLN A 77 21.44 10.82 -6.47
N VAL A 78 20.67 9.76 -6.21
CA VAL A 78 20.93 8.75 -5.18
C VAL A 78 21.04 7.38 -5.88
N PRO A 79 22.19 7.08 -6.50
CA PRO A 79 22.37 5.89 -7.34
C PRO A 79 22.22 4.56 -6.59
N ASP A 80 22.36 4.58 -5.26
CA ASP A 80 22.18 3.40 -4.41
C ASP A 80 20.75 3.28 -3.86
N ALA A 81 19.81 4.11 -4.32
CA ALA A 81 18.41 3.95 -4.00
C ALA A 81 17.92 2.63 -4.62
N ALA A 82 17.52 1.69 -3.77
CA ALA A 82 17.28 0.30 -4.16
C ALA A 82 15.86 -0.18 -3.84
N SER A 83 15.07 0.61 -3.09
CA SER A 83 13.68 0.29 -2.82
C SER A 83 12.81 1.53 -2.56
N ALA A 84 11.55 1.46 -2.99
CA ALA A 84 10.50 2.42 -2.72
C ALA A 84 9.29 1.67 -2.15
N ALA A 85 8.78 2.11 -1.00
CA ALA A 85 7.78 1.34 -0.26
C ALA A 85 6.77 2.20 0.50
N SER A 86 5.63 1.61 0.80
CA SER A 86 4.68 2.10 1.80
C SER A 86 4.73 1.17 3.02
N GLN A 87 4.49 1.73 4.21
CA GLN A 87 4.32 0.96 5.44
C GLN A 87 2.98 1.29 6.09
N LEU A 88 2.17 0.26 6.33
CA LEU A 88 0.87 0.38 7.00
C LEU A 88 0.87 -0.48 8.27
N MET A 89 0.56 0.13 9.41
CA MET A 89 0.30 -0.60 10.66
C MET A 89 -0.93 -1.47 10.48
N LEU A 90 -0.87 -2.69 11.02
CA LEU A 90 -1.95 -3.65 10.90
C LEU A 90 -2.87 -3.57 12.12
N ASP A 91 -4.17 -3.52 11.88
CA ASP A 91 -5.19 -3.66 12.91
C ASP A 91 -5.81 -5.06 12.90
N GLU A 92 -6.45 -5.42 14.01
CA GLU A 92 -7.01 -6.77 14.24
C GLU A 92 -8.10 -7.18 13.25
N SER A 93 -8.76 -6.23 12.56
CA SER A 93 -9.82 -6.53 11.59
C SER A 93 -9.30 -7.24 10.34
N TRP A 94 -7.98 -7.24 10.14
CA TRP A 94 -7.29 -7.93 9.05
C TRP A 94 -6.70 -9.28 9.43
N TYR A 95 -6.79 -9.70 10.70
CA TYR A 95 -6.29 -11.01 11.09
C TYR A 95 -7.07 -12.14 10.39
N GLY A 96 -6.34 -13.18 9.99
CA GLY A 96 -6.81 -14.29 9.17
C GLY A 96 -6.83 -14.01 7.66
N TYR A 97 -6.66 -12.77 7.20
CA TYR A 97 -6.52 -12.52 5.76
C TYR A 97 -5.18 -13.03 5.26
N ASN A 98 -5.17 -13.57 4.04
CA ASN A 98 -3.94 -13.97 3.37
C ASN A 98 -3.46 -12.85 2.45
N VAL A 99 -2.20 -12.46 2.58
CA VAL A 99 -1.51 -11.61 1.60
C VAL A 99 -1.22 -12.45 0.36
N ILE A 100 -1.89 -12.16 -0.75
CA ILE A 100 -1.83 -12.99 -1.96
C ILE A 100 -1.23 -12.26 -3.17
N GLY A 101 -1.12 -10.94 -3.11
CA GLY A 101 -0.59 -10.18 -4.22
C GLY A 101 -0.40 -8.71 -3.91
N ILE A 102 -0.01 -7.97 -4.94
CA ILE A 102 0.23 -6.55 -4.90
C ILE A 102 -0.25 -5.93 -6.22
N ARG A 103 -0.87 -4.76 -6.12
CA ARG A 103 -1.40 -3.97 -7.22
C ARG A 103 -0.66 -2.64 -7.28
N TYR A 104 -0.25 -2.22 -8.47
CA TYR A 104 0.59 -1.03 -8.60
C TYR A 104 0.52 -0.36 -9.97
N LEU A 105 1.01 0.89 -10.00
CA LEU A 105 1.28 1.64 -11.22
C LEU A 105 2.78 1.97 -11.31
N LEU A 106 3.33 1.89 -12.53
CA LEU A 106 4.69 2.33 -12.86
C LEU A 106 4.65 3.22 -14.08
N LEU A 107 5.46 4.27 -14.08
CA LEU A 107 5.65 5.14 -15.23
C LEU A 107 6.94 4.82 -15.99
N GLY A 108 7.96 4.32 -15.29
CA GLY A 108 9.24 3.92 -15.85
C GLY A 108 9.65 2.51 -15.40
N SER A 109 10.68 1.98 -16.04
CA SER A 109 11.24 0.66 -15.72
C SER A 109 11.77 0.59 -14.29
N LEU A 110 11.66 -0.58 -13.66
CA LEU A 110 12.33 -0.89 -12.38
C LEU A 110 13.82 -1.20 -12.56
N GLY A 111 14.32 -1.23 -13.79
CA GLY A 111 15.70 -1.61 -14.11
C GLY A 111 15.85 -3.09 -14.48
N GLU A 112 17.08 -3.49 -14.81
CA GLU A 112 17.40 -4.86 -15.21
C GLU A 112 17.44 -5.79 -13.99
N ASN A 113 16.69 -6.89 -14.09
CA ASN A 113 16.71 -7.94 -13.08
C ASN A 113 17.94 -8.83 -13.25
N THR A 114 18.90 -8.71 -12.34
CA THR A 114 20.10 -9.56 -12.33
C THR A 114 20.18 -10.35 -11.02
N LYS A 115 21.11 -11.30 -10.94
CA LYS A 115 21.33 -12.04 -9.69
C LYS A 115 21.89 -11.13 -8.59
N GLU A 116 22.62 -10.11 -9.00
CA GLU A 116 23.31 -9.13 -8.15
C GLU A 116 22.38 -7.96 -7.78
N THR A 117 21.44 -7.62 -8.65
CA THR A 117 20.46 -6.53 -8.50
C THR A 117 19.04 -7.02 -8.81
N PRO A 118 18.42 -7.82 -7.90
CA PRO A 118 17.08 -8.29 -8.10
C PRO A 118 16.10 -7.12 -8.05
N VAL A 119 15.21 -7.06 -9.05
CA VAL A 119 14.13 -6.08 -9.11
C VAL A 119 12.79 -6.81 -9.05
N GLY A 120 11.76 -6.13 -8.56
CA GLY A 120 10.44 -6.71 -8.46
C GLY A 120 9.61 -6.07 -7.38
N VAL A 121 8.63 -6.83 -6.89
CA VAL A 121 7.66 -6.36 -5.91
C VAL A 121 7.64 -7.27 -4.69
N TYR A 122 7.26 -6.70 -3.56
CA TYR A 122 7.18 -7.43 -2.31
C TYR A 122 6.10 -6.91 -1.38
N VAL A 123 5.68 -7.78 -0.47
CA VAL A 123 4.94 -7.46 0.75
C VAL A 123 5.62 -8.19 1.90
N TRP A 124 6.04 -7.44 2.91
CA TRP A 124 6.65 -7.97 4.12
C TRP A 124 5.77 -7.72 5.34
N GLY A 125 5.47 -8.79 6.08
CA GLY A 125 4.82 -8.72 7.38
C GLY A 125 5.85 -8.49 8.48
N MET A 126 5.89 -7.27 9.01
CA MET A 126 6.80 -6.86 10.08
C MET A 126 6.44 -7.60 11.37
N PRO A 127 7.34 -8.42 11.92
CA PRO A 127 7.03 -9.21 13.10
C PRO A 127 7.04 -8.36 14.37
N GLU A 128 6.13 -8.65 15.30
CA GLU A 128 6.12 -8.03 16.64
C GLU A 128 7.44 -8.26 17.39
N SER A 129 8.09 -9.41 17.16
CA SER A 129 9.37 -9.74 17.77
C SER A 129 10.52 -8.83 17.31
N GLN A 130 10.33 -8.11 16.19
CA GLN A 130 11.36 -7.31 15.49
C GLN A 130 12.57 -8.15 15.05
N LYS A 131 12.42 -9.47 15.01
CA LYS A 131 13.47 -10.38 14.58
C LYS A 131 13.29 -10.72 13.11
N GLN A 132 14.41 -10.75 12.39
CA GLN A 132 14.37 -11.01 10.96
C GLN A 132 13.91 -12.43 10.64
N GLU A 133 14.25 -13.42 11.46
CA GLU A 133 13.83 -14.81 11.24
C GLU A 133 12.31 -15.01 11.32
N ASP A 134 11.60 -14.06 11.93
CA ASP A 134 10.14 -14.06 12.05
C ASP A 134 9.46 -13.22 10.95
N LEU A 135 10.25 -12.61 10.04
CA LEU A 135 9.73 -11.82 8.93
C LEU A 135 8.94 -12.72 7.98
N LEU A 136 7.68 -12.34 7.75
CA LEU A 136 6.89 -12.92 6.67
C LEU A 136 7.19 -12.16 5.38
N ALA A 137 7.51 -12.86 4.31
CA ALA A 137 7.85 -12.24 3.04
C ALA A 137 7.11 -12.94 1.89
N ALA A 138 6.38 -12.14 1.11
CA ALA A 138 5.84 -12.53 -0.18
C ALA A 138 6.49 -11.64 -1.24
N GLU A 139 7.24 -12.26 -2.15
CA GLU A 139 8.14 -11.55 -3.07
C GLU A 139 8.00 -12.12 -4.47
N LYS A 140 8.12 -11.25 -5.49
CA LYS A 140 8.17 -11.67 -6.89
C LYS A 140 9.19 -10.84 -7.63
N LEU A 141 10.20 -11.52 -8.16
CA LEU A 141 11.12 -10.94 -9.13
C LEU A 141 10.36 -10.63 -10.42
N LEU A 142 10.64 -9.48 -11.01
CA LEU A 142 10.04 -9.04 -12.27
C LEU A 142 11.14 -8.74 -13.27
N ASN A 143 10.87 -9.04 -14.54
CA ASN A 143 11.69 -8.65 -15.67
C ASN A 143 10.93 -7.59 -16.48
N GLU A 144 11.65 -6.91 -17.37
CA GLU A 144 10.99 -6.05 -18.35
C GLU A 144 10.00 -6.88 -19.19
N GLY A 145 8.76 -6.40 -19.30
CA GLY A 145 7.65 -7.12 -19.93
C GLY A 145 6.74 -7.90 -18.97
N ASP A 146 7.13 -8.11 -17.70
CA ASP A 146 6.25 -8.70 -16.68
C ASP A 146 5.21 -7.69 -16.14
N TYR A 147 5.39 -6.41 -16.46
CA TYR A 147 4.51 -5.30 -16.10
C TYR A 147 4.34 -4.33 -17.27
N GLU A 148 3.22 -3.62 -17.29
CA GLU A 148 2.91 -2.57 -18.25
C GLU A 148 3.18 -1.20 -17.64
N LEU A 149 3.89 -0.35 -18.38
CA LEU A 149 4.11 1.04 -17.99
C LEU A 149 2.89 1.89 -18.32
N CYS A 150 2.60 2.85 -17.45
CA CYS A 150 1.63 3.91 -17.75
C CYS A 150 2.18 4.82 -18.85
N VAL A 151 1.28 5.49 -19.56
CA VAL A 151 1.64 6.39 -20.66
C VAL A 151 1.15 7.79 -20.33
N VAL A 152 2.00 8.80 -20.52
CA VAL A 152 1.62 10.21 -20.41
C VAL A 152 1.67 10.86 -21.78
N ASN A 153 0.53 11.34 -22.26
CA ASN A 153 0.40 12.09 -23.51
C ASN A 153 -0.34 13.39 -23.23
N ASP A 154 0.19 14.55 -23.67
CA ASP A 154 -0.45 15.86 -23.48
C ASP A 154 -0.92 16.11 -22.04
N GLN A 155 -0.06 15.78 -21.06
CA GLN A 155 -0.37 15.87 -19.62
C GLN A 155 -1.54 14.98 -19.16
N GLN A 156 -1.91 13.96 -19.95
CA GLN A 156 -2.89 12.95 -19.59
C GLN A 156 -2.24 11.59 -19.35
N LEU A 157 -2.41 11.06 -18.15
CA LEU A 157 -2.02 9.70 -17.76
C LEU A 157 -3.06 8.68 -18.22
N THR A 158 -2.61 7.71 -19.01
CA THR A 158 -3.27 6.42 -19.19
C THR A 158 -2.70 5.46 -18.16
N ALA A 159 -3.48 5.17 -17.13
CA ALA A 159 -3.06 4.28 -16.03
C ALA A 159 -3.17 2.81 -16.44
N ASN A 160 -2.07 2.06 -16.29
CA ASN A 160 -2.00 0.62 -16.52
C ASN A 160 -1.76 -0.10 -15.19
N TRP A 161 -2.84 -0.49 -14.53
CA TRP A 161 -2.78 -1.18 -13.23
C TRP A 161 -2.24 -2.60 -13.39
N ASN A 162 -1.06 -2.82 -12.82
CA ASN A 162 -0.42 -4.12 -12.73
C ASN A 162 -0.91 -4.85 -11.49
N GLU A 163 -1.00 -6.18 -11.59
CA GLU A 163 -1.30 -7.07 -10.47
C GLU A 163 -0.32 -8.23 -10.51
N THR A 164 0.39 -8.43 -9.41
CA THR A 164 1.32 -9.54 -9.25
C THR A 164 0.87 -10.38 -8.06
N TYR A 165 0.55 -11.64 -8.32
CA TYR A 165 0.20 -12.61 -7.29
C TYR A 165 1.46 -13.39 -6.87
N PHE A 166 1.58 -13.65 -5.57
CA PHE A 166 2.74 -14.33 -5.00
C PHE A 166 2.57 -15.84 -5.01
N ASP A 167 3.66 -16.55 -5.23
CA ASP A 167 3.66 -18.02 -5.22
C ASP A 167 3.54 -18.58 -3.79
N GLU A 168 4.03 -17.81 -2.80
CA GLU A 168 4.02 -18.13 -1.37
C GLU A 168 3.29 -17.02 -0.58
N PRO A 169 1.95 -17.09 -0.45
CA PRO A 169 1.19 -16.17 0.38
C PRO A 169 1.41 -16.45 1.87
N PHE A 170 1.10 -15.46 2.72
CA PHE A 170 1.12 -15.63 4.18
C PHE A 170 -0.14 -15.05 4.85
N GLU A 171 -0.50 -15.61 5.99
CA GLU A 171 -1.64 -15.19 6.80
C GLU A 171 -1.25 -14.05 7.76
N LEU A 172 -2.12 -13.05 7.87
CA LEU A 172 -2.01 -11.96 8.82
C LEU A 172 -2.51 -12.41 10.20
N SER A 173 -1.76 -12.07 11.24
CA SER A 173 -2.09 -12.43 12.62
C SER A 173 -1.60 -11.36 13.60
N ASP A 174 -1.86 -11.58 14.90
CA ASP A 174 -1.34 -10.78 16.00
C ASP A 174 0.19 -10.65 16.01
N LYS A 175 0.89 -11.57 15.37
CA LYS A 175 2.35 -11.52 15.20
C LYS A 175 2.82 -10.54 14.13
N THR A 176 1.92 -10.03 13.28
CA THR A 176 2.22 -9.06 12.22
C THR A 176 1.81 -7.66 12.68
N THR A 177 2.78 -6.80 12.93
CA THR A 177 2.54 -5.42 13.42
C THR A 177 2.25 -4.43 12.29
N ALA A 178 2.86 -4.65 11.13
CA ALA A 178 2.74 -3.77 9.98
C ALA A 178 3.02 -4.54 8.69
N LEU A 179 2.56 -3.99 7.57
CA LEU A 179 2.96 -4.40 6.24
C LEU A 179 3.87 -3.34 5.64
N ARG A 180 5.05 -3.74 5.16
CA ARG A 180 5.89 -2.92 4.28
C ARG A 180 5.84 -3.51 2.88
N TYR A 181 5.43 -2.73 1.90
CA TYR A 181 5.16 -3.23 0.56
C TYR A 181 5.54 -2.20 -0.50
N GLY A 182 6.01 -2.68 -1.65
CA GLY A 182 6.49 -1.82 -2.71
C GLY A 182 7.41 -2.55 -3.67
N PHE A 183 8.48 -1.87 -4.05
CA PHE A 183 9.35 -2.26 -5.15
C PHE A 183 10.80 -2.39 -4.67
N MET A 184 11.53 -3.37 -5.20
CA MET A 184 12.98 -3.23 -5.36
C MET A 184 13.27 -2.90 -6.81
N TYR A 185 14.25 -2.04 -7.01
CA TYR A 185 14.56 -1.47 -8.31
C TYR A 185 16.01 -1.03 -8.38
N VAL A 186 16.48 -0.74 -9.58
CA VAL A 186 17.75 -0.07 -9.84
C VAL A 186 17.44 1.36 -10.26
N GLN A 187 17.94 2.34 -9.51
CA GLN A 187 17.75 3.74 -9.82
C GLN A 187 18.57 4.16 -11.05
N ASP A 188 17.87 4.62 -12.09
CA ASP A 188 18.53 5.26 -13.23
C ASP A 188 18.95 6.69 -12.84
N THR A 189 20.21 7.03 -13.11
CA THR A 189 20.79 8.33 -12.75
C THR A 189 20.68 9.37 -13.86
N ASN A 190 20.21 8.97 -15.05
CA ASN A 190 19.98 9.90 -16.15
C ASN A 190 18.65 10.64 -15.96
N ASP A 191 18.68 11.83 -15.37
CA ASP A 191 17.50 12.69 -15.10
C ASP A 191 16.99 13.48 -16.33
N ASP A 192 17.25 12.99 -17.54
CA ASP A 192 16.67 13.57 -18.75
C ASP A 192 15.13 13.62 -18.65
N ALA A 193 14.53 14.69 -19.17
CA ALA A 193 13.09 14.91 -19.06
C ALA A 193 12.26 13.74 -19.61
N GLU A 194 12.76 13.11 -20.69
CA GLU A 194 12.15 11.99 -21.40
C GLU A 194 12.48 10.63 -20.75
N ASN A 195 13.46 10.56 -19.85
CA ASN A 195 13.82 9.32 -19.17
C ASN A 195 12.92 9.08 -17.96
N LEU A 196 11.87 8.27 -18.17
CA LEU A 196 10.93 7.92 -17.11
C LEU A 196 11.51 6.91 -16.12
N ALA A 197 12.59 6.19 -16.45
CA ALA A 197 13.24 5.25 -15.53
C ALA A 197 13.95 5.95 -14.36
N ALA A 198 14.33 7.23 -14.51
CA ALA A 198 14.86 8.03 -13.41
C ALA A 198 13.79 8.43 -12.38
N ALA A 199 12.51 8.40 -12.76
CA ALA A 199 11.38 8.73 -11.89
C ALA A 199 10.20 7.77 -12.11
N PRO A 200 10.37 6.46 -11.80
CA PRO A 200 9.46 5.42 -12.27
C PRO A 200 8.17 5.32 -11.45
N PHE A 201 8.15 5.88 -10.23
CA PHE A 201 7.05 5.64 -9.29
C PHE A 201 5.97 6.69 -9.39
N LEU A 202 4.72 6.26 -9.54
CA LEU A 202 3.56 7.13 -9.44
C LEU A 202 3.16 7.34 -7.98
N VAL A 203 2.73 8.55 -7.67
CA VAL A 203 2.28 8.96 -6.33
C VAL A 203 0.89 9.59 -6.37
N GLY A 204 0.10 9.30 -5.34
CA GLY A 204 -1.17 9.96 -5.06
C GLY A 204 -1.02 10.98 -3.94
N LYS A 205 -1.79 12.07 -3.98
CA LYS A 205 -1.79 13.11 -2.94
C LYS A 205 -2.98 12.90 -2.01
N PHE A 206 -2.75 12.98 -0.70
CA PHE A 206 -3.85 13.03 0.26
C PHE A 206 -4.72 14.27 0.00
N GLY A 207 -6.03 14.06 -0.08
CA GLY A 207 -7.00 15.15 -0.20
C GLY A 207 -7.11 15.97 1.09
N ASP A 208 -7.70 17.16 1.00
CA ASP A 208 -7.89 18.04 2.17
C ASP A 208 -8.79 17.39 3.25
N ASP A 209 -9.70 16.50 2.83
CA ASP A 209 -10.58 15.73 3.70
C ASP A 209 -9.99 14.35 4.10
N GLU A 210 -8.83 13.98 3.56
CA GLU A 210 -8.16 12.72 3.89
C GLU A 210 -7.13 12.93 4.99
N GLU A 211 -7.20 12.10 6.03
CA GLU A 211 -6.29 12.17 7.15
C GLU A 211 -4.92 11.60 6.76
N PHE A 212 -3.92 12.50 6.66
CA PHE A 212 -2.53 12.06 6.57
C PHE A 212 -2.12 11.38 7.89
N PRO A 213 -1.38 10.26 7.86
CA PRO A 213 -1.06 9.55 9.09
C PRO A 213 -0.34 10.41 10.12
N TYR A 214 -0.76 10.30 11.38
CA TYR A 214 -0.15 11.03 12.47
C TYR A 214 1.36 10.73 12.57
N PRO A 215 2.18 11.74 12.89
CA PRO A 215 3.58 11.51 13.26
C PRO A 215 3.69 10.43 14.33
N ASN A 216 4.64 9.52 14.18
CA ASN A 216 4.88 8.39 15.09
C ASN A 216 3.79 7.31 15.13
N SER A 217 2.78 7.34 14.24
CA SER A 217 1.80 6.25 14.14
C SER A 217 2.39 4.93 13.63
N GLY A 218 3.64 4.92 13.14
CA GLY A 218 4.26 3.77 12.47
C GLY A 218 3.84 3.60 11.01
N ASN A 219 2.77 4.29 10.58
CA ASN A 219 2.41 4.39 9.18
C ASN A 219 3.37 5.34 8.45
N ALA A 220 3.87 4.91 7.30
CA ALA A 220 4.66 5.73 6.41
C ALA A 220 4.14 5.57 4.97
N PRO A 221 3.37 6.55 4.46
CA PRO A 221 2.86 6.54 3.09
C PRO A 221 3.93 6.34 2.04
N PHE A 222 5.13 6.85 2.30
CA PHE A 222 6.25 6.71 1.40
C PHE A 222 7.60 6.67 2.12
N LEU A 223 8.28 5.54 1.96
CA LEU A 223 9.64 5.24 2.37
C LEU A 223 10.52 5.00 1.13
N VAL A 224 11.80 5.34 1.25
CA VAL A 224 12.83 4.98 0.28
C VAL A 224 14.02 4.37 1.00
N PHE A 225 14.61 3.32 0.41
CA PHE A 225 15.88 2.75 0.89
C PHE A 225 17.03 3.23 0.01
N GLY A 226 18.06 3.82 0.62
CA GLY A 226 19.26 4.31 -0.05
C GLY A 226 20.08 5.22 0.88
N THR A 227 21.07 5.93 0.36
CA THR A 227 21.90 6.85 1.14
C THR A 227 21.42 8.29 0.98
N PHE A 228 20.47 8.70 1.83
CA PHE A 228 19.89 10.06 1.86
C PHE A 228 20.53 10.99 2.91
N GLY A 229 21.70 10.61 3.42
CA GLY A 229 22.43 11.27 4.50
C GLY A 229 23.78 10.57 4.70
N GLU A 230 24.19 10.35 5.95
CA GLU A 230 25.50 9.75 6.25
C GLU A 230 25.52 8.22 6.14
N LYS A 231 24.35 7.56 6.21
CA LYS A 231 24.23 6.10 6.19
C LYS A 231 23.15 5.63 5.23
N GLN A 232 23.37 4.47 4.63
CA GLN A 232 22.32 3.76 3.89
C GLN A 232 21.26 3.24 4.85
N GLY A 233 19.99 3.33 4.48
CA GLY A 233 18.88 2.81 5.27
C GLY A 233 17.52 3.21 4.74
N TRP A 234 16.48 2.93 5.52
CA TRP A 234 15.11 3.36 5.23
C TRP A 234 14.89 4.80 5.68
N TYR A 235 14.46 5.66 4.77
CA TYR A 235 14.13 7.05 5.05
C TYR A 235 12.67 7.32 4.69
N GLN A 236 11.99 8.08 5.55
CA GLN A 236 10.66 8.56 5.24
C GLN A 236 10.75 9.76 4.29
N TYR A 237 10.02 9.66 3.18
CA TYR A 237 9.93 10.73 2.19
C TYR A 237 8.61 11.51 2.32
N SER A 238 7.50 10.81 2.63
CA SER A 238 6.21 11.47 2.84
C SER A 238 6.21 12.36 4.09
N ASP A 239 5.65 13.56 3.98
CA ASP A 239 5.52 14.55 5.06
C ASP A 239 4.21 15.32 4.92
N ALA A 240 3.42 15.43 5.99
CA ALA A 240 2.10 16.06 5.93
C ALA A 240 2.12 17.50 5.37
N SER A 241 3.20 18.25 5.63
CA SER A 241 3.30 19.67 5.26
C SER A 241 4.02 19.91 3.94
N ALA A 242 5.04 19.10 3.64
CA ALA A 242 5.89 19.30 2.46
C ALA A 242 5.56 18.32 1.33
N PHE A 243 5.23 17.08 1.67
CA PHE A 243 5.02 16.01 0.70
C PHE A 243 3.93 15.01 1.15
N PRO A 244 2.64 15.43 1.18
CA PRO A 244 1.53 14.60 1.64
C PRO A 244 1.10 13.61 0.55
N TYR A 245 1.99 12.69 0.19
CA TYR A 245 1.80 11.73 -0.89
C TYR A 245 2.04 10.30 -0.43
N ALA A 246 1.37 9.35 -1.07
CA ALA A 246 1.64 7.91 -0.97
C ALA A 246 2.03 7.36 -2.34
N LEU A 247 2.79 6.27 -2.36
CA LEU A 247 3.01 5.50 -3.58
C LEU A 247 1.67 4.93 -4.10
N CYS A 248 1.52 4.87 -5.43
CA CYS A 248 0.40 4.19 -6.08
C CYS A 248 0.57 2.67 -6.09
N VAL A 249 0.60 2.09 -4.89
CA VAL A 249 0.74 0.66 -4.61
C VAL A 249 -0.23 0.22 -3.51
N GLN A 250 -0.77 -0.99 -3.63
CA GLN A 250 -1.76 -1.57 -2.74
C GLN A 250 -1.52 -3.07 -2.59
N VAL A 251 -1.72 -3.61 -1.38
CA VAL A 251 -1.66 -5.05 -1.12
C VAL A 251 -3.00 -5.68 -1.47
N ILE A 252 -2.98 -6.82 -2.16
CA ILE A 252 -4.16 -7.66 -2.39
C ILE A 252 -4.19 -8.72 -1.31
N VAL A 253 -5.26 -8.71 -0.52
CA VAL A 253 -5.51 -9.70 0.53
C VAL A 253 -6.77 -10.50 0.25
N ARG A 254 -6.80 -11.77 0.62
CA ARG A 254 -7.95 -12.65 0.47
C ARG A 254 -8.48 -13.09 1.82
N THR A 255 -9.81 -13.07 1.96
CA THR A 255 -10.46 -13.59 3.16
C THR A 255 -10.10 -15.07 3.40
N PRO A 256 -9.88 -15.50 4.65
CA PRO A 256 -9.42 -16.85 5.01
C PRO A 256 -10.27 -18.00 4.45
N ASN A 257 -11.54 -17.75 4.14
CA ASN A 257 -12.49 -18.78 3.71
C ASN A 257 -12.76 -18.81 2.20
N GLY A 258 -12.14 -17.96 1.38
CA GLY A 258 -12.32 -17.95 -0.09
C GLY A 258 -13.75 -17.70 -0.61
N GLU A 259 -14.74 -17.68 0.27
CA GLU A 259 -16.15 -17.38 0.05
C GLU A 259 -16.57 -16.37 1.12
N THR A 260 -17.66 -15.66 0.86
CA THR A 260 -18.26 -14.64 1.73
C THR A 260 -18.59 -15.19 3.12
N ALA A 261 -17.59 -15.29 3.99
CA ALA A 261 -17.77 -15.48 5.41
C ALA A 261 -17.91 -14.09 6.02
N ILE A 262 -19.00 -13.87 6.75
CA ILE A 262 -19.12 -12.72 7.64
C ILE A 262 -18.03 -12.88 8.70
N LEU A 263 -16.89 -12.23 8.48
CA LEU A 263 -15.88 -12.03 9.51
C LEU A 263 -16.45 -11.00 10.49
N GLY A 264 -16.38 -11.33 11.77
CA GLY A 264 -16.91 -10.61 12.94
C GLY A 264 -17.50 -9.22 12.70
N VAL A 265 -18.79 -9.07 12.98
CA VAL A 265 -19.35 -7.74 13.32
C VAL A 265 -18.77 -7.36 14.67
N ASP A 266 -17.67 -6.61 14.67
CA ASP A 266 -17.27 -5.86 15.85
C ASP A 266 -18.18 -4.64 15.98
N ALA A 267 -19.25 -4.81 16.75
CA ALA A 267 -20.13 -3.74 17.19
C ALA A 267 -19.48 -2.92 18.33
N SER A 268 -18.21 -2.53 18.18
CA SER A 268 -17.50 -1.70 19.18
C SER A 268 -17.90 -0.22 19.07
N GLY A 269 -18.46 0.21 17.94
CA GLY A 269 -19.20 1.48 17.84
C GLY A 269 -20.61 1.31 18.40
N LYS A 270 -21.01 2.11 19.40
CA LYS A 270 -22.42 2.15 19.85
C LYS A 270 -23.31 2.47 18.65
N ALA A 271 -24.02 1.46 18.15
CA ALA A 271 -24.91 1.62 17.02
C ALA A 271 -25.99 2.66 17.35
N TYR A 272 -26.17 3.64 16.47
CA TYR A 272 -27.19 4.68 16.60
C TYR A 272 -28.27 4.52 15.54
N GLU A 273 -29.43 5.11 15.80
CA GLU A 273 -30.62 5.00 14.96
C GLU A 273 -30.41 5.81 13.67
N LYS A 274 -30.47 5.14 12.51
CA LYS A 274 -30.23 5.78 11.20
C LYS A 274 -31.53 6.09 10.48
N GLN A 275 -32.50 5.17 10.52
CA GLN A 275 -33.76 5.27 9.79
C GLN A 275 -34.90 4.57 10.55
N TYR A 276 -36.12 5.10 10.40
CA TYR A 276 -37.33 4.57 11.03
C TYR A 276 -38.31 4.09 9.98
N TYR A 277 -39.02 3.02 10.28
CA TYR A 277 -40.06 2.46 9.42
C TYR A 277 -41.26 2.03 10.27
N SER A 278 -42.46 2.15 9.71
CA SER A 278 -43.65 1.48 10.26
C SER A 278 -43.61 -0.02 9.97
N LEU A 279 -44.47 -0.78 10.65
CA LEU A 279 -44.57 -2.23 10.49
C LEU A 279 -44.93 -2.67 9.05
N ASP A 280 -45.59 -1.81 8.28
CA ASP A 280 -45.95 -2.02 6.87
C ASP A 280 -44.83 -1.60 5.89
N GLY A 281 -43.67 -1.17 6.41
CA GLY A 281 -42.47 -0.87 5.61
C GLY A 281 -42.35 0.55 5.09
N LYS A 282 -43.27 1.46 5.45
CA LYS A 282 -43.15 2.89 5.08
C LYS A 282 -42.08 3.59 5.91
N GLN A 283 -41.19 4.33 5.26
CA GLN A 283 -40.18 5.13 5.96
C GLN A 283 -40.83 6.30 6.72
N LEU A 284 -40.40 6.50 7.96
CA LEU A 284 -40.86 7.54 8.87
C LEU A 284 -39.72 8.54 9.11
N SER A 285 -40.06 9.81 9.31
CA SER A 285 -39.08 10.85 9.67
C SER A 285 -38.64 10.78 11.14
N ALA A 286 -39.44 10.15 11.99
CA ALA A 286 -39.18 9.89 13.41
C ALA A 286 -40.06 8.71 13.90
N PRO A 287 -39.74 8.08 15.04
CA PRO A 287 -40.59 7.03 15.62
C PRO A 287 -42.00 7.54 15.93
N GLN A 288 -43.01 6.71 15.64
CA GLN A 288 -44.41 6.99 15.95
C GLN A 288 -44.89 6.13 17.13
N LYS A 289 -45.98 6.53 17.79
CA LYS A 289 -46.59 5.73 18.86
C LYS A 289 -46.98 4.33 18.34
N GLY A 290 -46.56 3.28 19.05
CA GLY A 290 -46.69 1.89 18.62
C GLY A 290 -45.35 1.24 18.26
N ILE A 291 -45.41 0.14 17.52
CA ILE A 291 -44.21 -0.62 17.11
C ILE A 291 -43.62 -0.01 15.84
N ASN A 292 -42.32 0.29 15.89
CA ASN A 292 -41.52 0.79 14.78
C ASN A 292 -40.38 -0.18 14.49
N VAL A 293 -39.93 -0.20 13.24
CA VAL A 293 -38.69 -0.88 12.83
C VAL A 293 -37.60 0.19 12.67
N VAL A 294 -36.51 0.06 13.43
CA VAL A 294 -35.39 0.99 13.43
C VAL A 294 -34.20 0.32 12.76
N LYS A 295 -33.68 0.94 11.70
CA LYS A 295 -32.45 0.51 11.03
C LYS A 295 -31.28 1.23 11.67
N MET A 296 -30.35 0.46 12.20
CA MET A 296 -29.21 0.93 12.97
C MET A 296 -28.02 1.23 12.03
N SER A 297 -27.07 2.04 12.51
CA SER A 297 -25.84 2.39 11.78
C SER A 297 -24.94 1.18 11.47
N ASP A 298 -25.00 0.14 12.30
CA ASP A 298 -24.27 -1.13 12.15
C ASP A 298 -24.92 -2.12 11.15
N GLY A 299 -25.98 -1.68 10.45
CA GLY A 299 -26.72 -2.50 9.50
C GLY A 299 -27.79 -3.41 10.12
N THR A 300 -27.87 -3.50 11.45
CA THR A 300 -28.91 -4.28 12.13
C THR A 300 -30.27 -3.57 12.09
N SER A 301 -31.35 -4.33 12.34
CA SER A 301 -32.70 -3.78 12.47
C SER A 301 -33.32 -4.21 13.80
N LYS A 302 -33.92 -3.27 14.53
CA LYS A 302 -34.56 -3.49 15.83
C LYS A 302 -36.04 -3.13 15.79
N LYS A 303 -36.88 -3.87 16.51
CA LYS A 303 -38.28 -3.50 16.76
C LYS A 303 -38.35 -2.68 18.04
N VAL A 304 -38.85 -1.46 17.97
CA VAL A 304 -38.93 -0.52 19.10
C VAL A 304 -40.39 -0.14 19.35
N LEU A 305 -40.85 -0.31 20.59
CA LEU A 305 -42.17 0.12 21.03
C LEU A 305 -42.09 1.51 21.65
N VAL A 306 -42.75 2.49 21.03
CA VAL A 306 -42.89 3.85 21.56
C VAL A 306 -44.27 3.96 22.22
N LYS A 307 -44.29 4.29 23.51
CA LYS A 307 -45.53 4.39 24.32
C LYS A 307 -46.23 5.73 24.13
#